data_AF-A0A8G1VIS5-F1
#
_entry.id   AF-A0A8G1VIS5-F1
#
_cell.length_a   1.000
_cell.length_b   1.000
_cell.length_c   1.000
_cell.angle_alpha   90.00
_cell.angle_beta   90.00
_cell.angle_gamma   90.00
#
_symmetry.space_group_name_H-M   'P 1'
#
loop_
_entity.id
_entity.type
_entity.pdbx_description
1 polymer ?
#
loop_
_entity_poly.entity_id
_entity_poly.type
_entity_poly.pdbx_seq_one_letter_code
_entity_poly.pdbx_strand_id
1 'polypeptide(L)'
;MKFSIVALAGLASAVSAASLPARFSLIADDNTPVLTDGQNVYIGNDASKSTSKLILSGGANGALTYLAKGAVPTAWQNLYIIENSVSPIAFTQPHSGAVPDNANTTGFGVNEEGYLTQGGRAWFAVDGYGDVPSKEVYWYGAHSSEYKAANLKVQECTTEEC
;
A
#
# COMPACT_ATOMS: atom_id res chain seq x y z
N MET A 1 20.32 45.60 -34.70
CA MET A 1 19.55 44.40 -34.34
C MET A 1 18.85 44.68 -33.02
N LYS A 2 17.52 44.58 -32.94
CA LYS A 2 16.78 44.71 -31.67
C LYS A 2 16.07 43.38 -31.43
N PHE A 3 16.52 42.66 -30.41
CA PHE A 3 15.99 41.34 -30.06
C PHE A 3 14.79 41.51 -29.13
N SER A 4 13.68 40.89 -29.52
CA SER A 4 12.48 40.71 -28.72
C SER A 4 12.75 39.83 -27.51
N ILE A 5 12.14 40.16 -26.37
CA ILE A 5 12.02 39.27 -25.21
C ILE A 5 10.54 38.92 -25.09
N VAL A 6 10.20 37.67 -25.38
CA VAL A 6 8.90 37.09 -25.05
C VAL A 6 9.05 36.37 -23.71
N ALA A 7 8.40 36.88 -22.67
CA ALA A 7 8.31 36.20 -21.39
C ALA A 7 7.26 35.08 -21.50
N LEU A 8 7.72 33.83 -21.53
CA LEU A 8 6.85 32.66 -21.38
C LEU A 8 6.53 32.49 -19.90
N ALA A 9 5.32 32.88 -19.49
CA ALA A 9 4.80 32.52 -18.17
C ALA A 9 4.51 31.01 -18.18
N GLY A 10 5.36 30.24 -17.48
CA GLY A 10 5.10 28.83 -17.21
C GLY A 10 3.94 28.71 -16.22
N LEU A 11 2.84 28.11 -16.64
CA LEU A 11 1.80 27.65 -15.73
C LEU A 11 2.36 26.48 -14.93
N ALA A 12 2.63 26.71 -13.64
CA ALA A 12 2.86 25.63 -12.70
C ALA A 12 1.53 24.90 -12.51
N SER A 13 1.33 23.79 -13.22
CA SER A 13 0.22 22.89 -12.97
C SER A 13 0.35 22.37 -11.55
N ALA A 14 -0.56 22.78 -10.66
CA ALA A 14 -0.73 22.12 -9.37
C ALA A 14 -1.17 20.68 -9.66
N VAL A 15 -0.23 19.75 -9.61
CA VAL A 15 -0.52 18.32 -9.71
C VAL A 15 -1.39 17.98 -8.51
N SER A 16 -2.68 17.76 -8.75
CA SER A 16 -3.54 17.17 -7.75
C SER A 16 -3.02 15.75 -7.55
N ALA A 17 -2.36 15.49 -6.43
CA ALA A 17 -2.00 14.12 -6.05
C ALA A 17 -3.27 13.28 -6.12
N ALA A 18 -3.23 12.17 -6.86
CA ALA A 18 -4.35 11.26 -6.92
C ALA A 18 -4.72 10.87 -5.47
N SER A 19 -5.96 11.11 -5.08
CA SER A 19 -6.45 10.71 -3.77
C SER A 19 -6.73 9.21 -3.78
N LEU A 20 -6.36 8.51 -2.71
CA LEU A 20 -6.78 7.13 -2.52
C LEU A 20 -8.31 7.03 -2.57
N PRO A 21 -8.88 6.01 -3.24
CA PRO A 21 -10.31 5.76 -3.16
C PRO A 21 -10.75 5.50 -1.72
N ALA A 22 -12.02 5.77 -1.41
CA ALA A 22 -12.56 5.49 -0.08
C ALA A 22 -12.46 4.01 0.28
N ARG A 23 -12.62 3.12 -0.70
CA ARG A 23 -12.45 1.67 -0.60
C ARG A 23 -11.75 1.14 -1.85
N PHE A 24 -10.73 0.31 -1.67
CA PHE A 24 -9.96 -0.23 -2.78
C PHE A 24 -9.31 -1.56 -2.42
N SER A 25 -8.94 -2.32 -3.45
CA SER A 25 -8.08 -3.48 -3.36
C SER A 25 -6.72 -3.19 -4.00
N LEU A 26 -5.77 -4.10 -3.82
CA LEU A 26 -4.44 -4.00 -4.42
C LEU A 26 -4.20 -5.18 -5.35
N ILE A 27 -3.52 -4.90 -6.47
CA ILE A 27 -3.01 -5.90 -7.40
C ILE A 27 -1.52 -5.67 -7.61
N ALA A 28 -0.75 -6.75 -7.71
CA ALA A 28 0.67 -6.68 -8.05
C ALA A 28 0.87 -6.41 -9.56
N ASP A 29 2.12 -6.13 -9.95
CA ASP A 29 2.51 -5.85 -11.34
C ASP A 29 2.10 -6.94 -12.35
N ASP A 30 2.02 -8.19 -11.90
CA ASP A 30 1.60 -9.36 -12.70
C ASP A 30 0.06 -9.56 -12.70
N ASN A 31 -0.69 -8.60 -12.17
CA ASN A 31 -2.14 -8.65 -11.91
C ASN A 31 -2.55 -9.69 -10.86
N THR A 32 -1.62 -10.24 -10.09
CA THR A 32 -1.95 -11.12 -8.97
C THR A 32 -2.64 -10.30 -7.87
N PRO A 33 -3.80 -10.74 -7.34
CA PRO A 33 -4.46 -10.03 -6.26
C PRO A 33 -3.62 -10.09 -4.98
N VAL A 34 -3.61 -8.97 -4.25
CA VAL A 34 -3.01 -8.93 -2.92
C VAL A 34 -4.00 -9.48 -1.90
N LEU A 35 -3.52 -10.39 -1.06
CA LEU A 35 -4.31 -11.10 -0.06
C LEU A 35 -3.83 -10.75 1.36
N THR A 36 -4.65 -11.08 2.36
CA THR A 36 -4.30 -10.97 3.77
C THR A 36 -4.87 -12.15 4.56
N ASP A 37 -4.15 -12.56 5.61
CA ASP A 37 -4.62 -13.49 6.66
C ASP A 37 -5.28 -12.74 7.84
N GLY A 38 -5.41 -11.42 7.74
CA GLY A 38 -5.91 -10.53 8.80
C GLY A 38 -4.82 -9.87 9.62
N GLN A 39 -3.55 -10.21 9.42
CA GLN A 39 -2.42 -9.58 10.11
C GLN A 39 -1.33 -9.14 9.13
N ASN A 40 -1.02 -9.98 8.15
CA ASN A 40 0.05 -9.79 7.17
C ASN A 40 -0.53 -9.66 5.76
N VAL A 41 0.31 -9.22 4.82
CA VAL A 41 -0.09 -8.95 3.43
C VAL A 41 0.74 -9.80 2.48
N TYR A 42 0.08 -10.38 1.47
CA TYR A 42 0.68 -11.36 0.57
C TYR A 42 0.36 -11.09 -0.90
N ILE A 43 1.29 -11.41 -1.79
CA ILE A 43 1.06 -11.56 -3.23
C ILE A 43 1.10 -13.06 -3.55
N GLY A 44 0.07 -13.55 -4.24
CA GLY A 44 -0.09 -14.99 -4.52
C GLY A 44 -0.83 -15.72 -3.41
N ASN A 45 -1.30 -16.92 -3.72
CA ASN A 45 -2.17 -17.70 -2.84
C ASN A 45 -1.52 -19.05 -2.50
N ASP A 46 -1.27 -19.25 -1.21
CA ASP A 46 -0.86 -20.53 -0.66
C ASP A 46 -2.10 -21.21 -0.06
N ALA A 47 -2.52 -22.33 -0.65
CA ALA A 47 -3.72 -23.06 -0.23
C ALA A 47 -3.65 -23.59 1.22
N SER A 48 -2.46 -23.62 1.82
CA SER A 48 -2.30 -23.96 3.24
C SER A 48 -2.60 -22.79 4.19
N LYS A 49 -2.68 -21.55 3.68
CA LYS A 49 -2.98 -20.34 4.45
C LYS A 49 -4.43 -19.91 4.21
N SER A 50 -5.13 -19.59 5.29
CA SER A 50 -6.45 -18.96 5.18
C SER A 50 -6.25 -17.47 4.87
N THR A 51 -6.32 -17.14 3.58
CA THR A 51 -6.19 -15.76 3.11
C THR A 51 -7.45 -15.31 2.37
N SER A 52 -7.68 -14.00 2.36
CA SER A 52 -8.77 -13.37 1.62
C SER A 52 -8.25 -12.15 0.87
N LYS A 53 -8.99 -11.71 -0.16
CA LYS A 53 -8.65 -10.50 -0.91
C LYS A 53 -8.51 -9.31 0.04
N LEU A 54 -7.40 -8.58 -0.04
CA LEU A 54 -7.19 -7.41 0.79
C LEU A 54 -8.03 -6.24 0.27
N ILE A 55 -8.97 -5.78 1.09
CA ILE A 55 -9.81 -4.61 0.84
C ILE A 55 -9.52 -3.58 1.92
N LEU A 56 -9.00 -2.43 1.51
CA LEU A 56 -8.61 -1.34 2.38
C LEU A 56 -9.61 -0.20 2.28
N SER A 57 -9.76 0.54 3.38
CA SER A 57 -10.47 1.83 3.40
C SER A 57 -9.50 2.96 3.67
N GLY A 58 -9.63 4.05 2.91
CA GLY A 58 -8.86 5.28 3.09
C GLY A 58 -9.42 6.16 4.21
N GLY A 59 -8.55 6.60 5.11
CA GLY A 59 -8.87 7.49 6.22
C GLY A 59 -8.16 8.85 6.13
N ALA A 60 -8.37 9.68 7.15
CA ALA A 60 -7.70 10.98 7.26
C ALA A 60 -6.16 10.81 7.31
N ASN A 61 -5.42 11.82 6.84
CA ASN A 61 -3.96 11.87 6.82
C ASN A 61 -3.30 10.67 6.10
N GLY A 62 -4.01 10.02 5.18
CA GLY A 62 -3.49 8.84 4.48
C GLY A 62 -3.39 7.61 5.38
N ALA A 63 -4.20 7.50 6.45
CA ALA A 63 -4.34 6.26 7.18
C ALA A 63 -5.07 5.21 6.33
N LEU A 64 -4.66 3.95 6.41
CA LEU A 64 -5.33 2.85 5.74
C LEU A 64 -5.83 1.84 6.77
N THR A 65 -7.10 1.47 6.66
CA THR A 65 -7.71 0.52 7.60
C THR A 65 -8.21 -0.73 6.91
N TYR A 66 -8.11 -1.85 7.62
CA TYR A 66 -8.70 -3.12 7.25
C TYR A 66 -9.73 -3.54 8.29
N LEU A 67 -10.82 -4.15 7.83
CA LEU A 67 -11.81 -4.82 8.66
C LEU A 67 -12.18 -6.13 7.97
N ALA A 68 -11.91 -7.25 8.64
CA ALA A 68 -12.21 -8.57 8.10
C ALA A 68 -13.72 -8.74 7.81
N LYS A 69 -14.05 -9.44 6.73
CA LYS A 69 -15.44 -9.73 6.35
C LYS A 69 -16.15 -10.46 7.50
N GLY A 70 -17.27 -9.90 7.96
CA GLY A 70 -18.06 -10.46 9.07
C GLY A 70 -17.52 -10.13 10.46
N ALA A 71 -16.44 -9.36 10.59
CA ALA A 71 -15.98 -8.89 11.88
C ALA A 71 -16.88 -7.76 12.42
N VAL A 72 -16.89 -7.58 13.74
CA VAL A 72 -17.62 -6.47 14.38
C VAL A 72 -16.93 -5.14 14.07
N PRO A 73 -17.66 -4.01 14.00
CA PRO A 73 -17.09 -2.72 13.55
C PRO A 73 -15.89 -2.22 14.35
N THR A 74 -15.74 -2.61 15.62
CA THR A 74 -14.62 -2.22 16.49
C THR A 74 -13.36 -3.05 16.28
N ALA A 75 -13.40 -4.07 15.42
CA ALA A 75 -12.27 -4.94 15.10
C ALA A 75 -11.39 -4.39 13.96
N TRP A 76 -11.59 -3.13 13.56
CA TRP A 76 -10.79 -2.47 12.55
C TRP A 76 -9.32 -2.40 12.98
N GLN A 77 -8.44 -2.44 11.99
CA GLN A 77 -6.99 -2.43 12.17
C GLN A 77 -6.37 -1.38 11.25
N ASN A 78 -5.24 -0.78 11.65
CA ASN A 78 -4.47 0.13 10.80
C ASN A 78 -3.36 -0.63 10.10
N LEU A 79 -3.18 -0.41 8.80
CA LEU A 79 -1.96 -0.79 8.11
C LEU A 79 -0.79 0.05 8.65
N TYR A 80 0.36 -0.56 8.85
CA TYR A 80 1.59 0.13 9.15
C TYR A 80 2.77 -0.41 8.36
N ILE A 81 3.77 0.45 8.23
CA ILE A 81 5.14 0.07 7.87
C ILE A 81 6.05 0.24 9.09
N ILE A 82 7.22 -0.37 9.11
CA ILE A 82 8.31 0.02 10.01
C ILE A 82 9.27 0.92 9.24
N GLU A 83 9.48 2.14 9.70
CA GLU A 83 10.36 3.08 9.01
C GLU A 83 11.83 2.66 9.13
N ASN A 84 12.64 3.02 8.13
CA ASN A 84 14.10 2.79 8.10
C ASN A 84 14.53 1.32 8.26
N SER A 85 13.63 0.39 7.99
CA SER A 85 13.86 -1.06 8.05
C SER A 85 13.29 -1.73 6.81
N VAL A 86 13.82 -2.91 6.46
CA VAL A 86 13.11 -3.84 5.58
C VAL A 86 12.28 -4.75 6.46
N SER A 87 10.97 -4.56 6.45
CA SER A 87 10.06 -5.29 7.36
C SER A 87 8.71 -5.52 6.68
N PRO A 88 8.01 -6.62 7.04
CA PRO A 88 6.71 -6.89 6.47
C PRO A 88 5.76 -5.75 6.81
N ILE A 89 4.91 -5.37 5.86
CA ILE A 89 3.78 -4.50 6.16
C ILE A 89 2.73 -5.35 6.88
N ALA A 90 2.10 -4.77 7.88
CA ALA A 90 1.18 -5.51 8.73
C ALA A 90 0.09 -4.61 9.29
N PHE A 91 -0.92 -5.23 9.87
CA PHE A 91 -2.02 -4.55 10.52
C PHE A 91 -1.82 -4.49 12.03
N THR A 92 -2.30 -3.45 12.70
CA THR A 92 -2.39 -3.46 14.17
C THR A 92 -3.27 -4.62 14.63
N GLN A 93 -3.14 -5.07 15.88
CA GLN A 93 -4.01 -6.13 16.40
C GLN A 93 -5.48 -5.67 16.38
N PRO A 94 -6.46 -6.54 16.02
CA PRO A 94 -7.87 -6.20 16.09
C PRO A 94 -8.26 -5.71 17.49
N HIS A 95 -9.17 -4.73 17.56
CA HIS A 95 -9.58 -4.07 18.81
C HIS A 95 -8.46 -3.32 19.54
N SER A 96 -7.31 -3.14 18.91
CA SER A 96 -6.16 -2.47 19.49
C SER A 96 -5.73 -1.29 18.63
N GLY A 97 -5.53 -0.16 19.29
CA GLY A 97 -4.80 0.98 18.74
C GLY A 97 -3.29 0.89 18.97
N ALA A 98 -2.78 -0.24 19.49
CA ALA A 98 -1.36 -0.41 19.73
C ALA A 98 -0.61 -0.48 18.41
N VAL A 99 0.36 0.43 18.28
CA VAL A 99 1.23 0.56 17.11
C VAL A 99 2.64 0.15 17.55
N PRO A 100 3.34 -0.73 16.82
CA PRO A 100 4.69 -1.14 17.17
C PRO A 100 5.69 0.03 17.16
N ASP A 101 6.83 -0.15 17.83
CA ASP A 101 7.91 0.84 17.82
C ASP A 101 8.39 1.12 16.40
N ASN A 102 8.61 2.41 16.09
CA ASN A 102 9.03 2.91 14.78
C ASN A 102 8.06 2.62 13.62
N ALA A 103 6.80 2.26 13.93
CA ALA A 103 5.80 2.08 12.92
C ALA A 103 5.18 3.41 12.46
N ASN A 104 4.87 3.51 11.17
CA ASN A 104 4.10 4.62 10.60
C ASN A 104 2.80 4.09 10.00
N THR A 105 1.68 4.60 10.50
CA THR A 105 0.30 4.23 10.10
C THR A 105 -0.36 5.26 9.18
N THR A 106 0.36 6.31 8.80
CA THR A 106 -0.17 7.47 8.06
C THR A 106 0.70 7.82 6.86
N GLY A 107 0.24 8.78 6.06
CA GLY A 107 0.97 9.24 4.87
C GLY A 107 0.94 8.25 3.72
N PHE A 108 0.05 7.25 3.74
CA PHE A 108 -0.20 6.45 2.56
C PHE A 108 -0.94 7.28 1.51
N GLY A 109 -0.65 7.01 0.25
CA GLY A 109 -1.21 7.72 -0.89
C GLY A 109 -1.17 6.87 -2.15
N VAL A 110 -1.52 7.48 -3.28
CA VAL A 110 -1.37 6.86 -4.60
C VAL A 110 -0.63 7.84 -5.53
N ASN A 111 0.33 7.35 -6.29
CA ASN A 111 1.09 8.17 -7.24
C ASN A 111 0.36 8.28 -8.59
N GLU A 112 0.94 9.03 -9.55
CA GLU A 112 0.35 9.24 -10.88
C GLU A 112 0.21 7.95 -11.71
N GLU A 113 0.98 6.91 -11.38
CA GLU A 113 0.93 5.60 -12.03
C GLU A 113 -0.15 4.68 -11.42
N GLY A 114 -0.82 5.14 -10.36
CA GLY A 114 -1.83 4.38 -9.64
C GLY A 114 -1.25 3.40 -8.61
N TYR A 115 0.04 3.52 -8.28
CA TYR A 115 0.67 2.68 -7.25
C TYR A 115 0.47 3.25 -5.86
N LEU A 116 0.20 2.35 -4.91
CA LEU A 116 0.21 2.65 -3.49
C LEU A 116 1.59 3.19 -3.10
N THR A 117 1.58 4.22 -2.25
CA THR A 117 2.78 4.85 -1.71
C THR A 117 2.68 5.03 -0.21
N GLN A 118 3.83 5.19 0.44
CA GLN A 118 3.95 5.77 1.78
C GLN A 118 4.94 6.94 1.69
N GLY A 119 4.54 8.13 2.15
CA GLY A 119 5.34 9.34 2.00
C GLY A 119 5.70 9.68 0.54
N GLY A 120 4.82 9.30 -0.40
CA GLY A 120 5.03 9.46 -1.85
C GLY A 120 5.96 8.43 -2.49
N ARG A 121 6.43 7.42 -1.75
CA ARG A 121 7.34 6.36 -2.24
C ARG A 121 6.60 5.03 -2.37
N ALA A 122 6.72 4.38 -3.52
CA ALA A 122 6.17 3.04 -3.78
C ALA A 122 7.21 1.94 -3.48
N TRP A 123 7.82 1.95 -2.30
CA TRP A 123 8.90 1.01 -1.94
C TRP A 123 8.40 -0.33 -1.39
N PHE A 124 7.34 -0.85 -1.97
CA PHE A 124 6.85 -2.18 -1.63
C PHE A 124 7.71 -3.24 -2.31
N ALA A 125 7.94 -4.35 -1.60
CA ALA A 125 8.85 -5.39 -2.03
C ALA A 125 8.38 -6.76 -1.57
N VAL A 126 8.98 -7.81 -2.14
CA VAL A 126 8.84 -9.19 -1.69
C VAL A 126 10.22 -9.85 -1.68
N ASP A 127 10.36 -10.99 -1.01
CA ASP A 127 11.56 -11.82 -1.13
C ASP A 127 11.84 -12.16 -2.61
N GLY A 128 13.05 -11.82 -3.07
CA GLY A 128 13.53 -12.02 -4.43
C GLY A 128 13.88 -13.47 -4.75
N TYR A 129 14.10 -14.30 -3.72
CA TYR A 129 14.46 -15.69 -3.85
C TYR A 129 13.26 -16.63 -3.63
N GLY A 130 13.40 -17.87 -4.12
CA GLY A 130 12.38 -18.91 -4.00
C GLY A 130 11.17 -18.71 -4.92
N ASP A 131 10.77 -19.78 -5.61
CA ASP A 131 9.48 -19.85 -6.28
C ASP A 131 8.48 -20.50 -5.31
N VAL A 132 7.72 -19.64 -4.62
CA VAL A 132 6.76 -20.03 -3.59
C VAL A 132 5.38 -19.52 -3.99
N PRO A 133 4.31 -20.26 -3.65
CA PRO A 133 2.95 -19.93 -4.09
C PRO A 133 2.41 -18.61 -3.55
N SER A 134 2.99 -18.09 -2.46
CA SER A 134 2.62 -16.83 -1.83
C SER A 134 3.85 -16.16 -1.23
N LYS A 135 4.02 -14.86 -1.50
CA LYS A 135 5.13 -14.04 -0.99
C LYS A 135 4.59 -12.92 -0.11
N GLU A 136 5.17 -12.76 1.07
CA GLU A 136 4.82 -11.67 1.99
C GLU A 136 5.33 -10.33 1.45
N VAL A 137 4.54 -9.28 1.68
CA VAL A 137 4.81 -7.92 1.22
C VAL A 137 5.55 -7.13 2.31
N TYR A 138 6.65 -6.51 1.90
CA TYR A 138 7.55 -5.73 2.75
C TYR A 138 7.52 -4.26 2.35
N TRP A 139 7.81 -3.42 3.33
CA TRP A 139 8.30 -2.06 3.09
C TRP A 139 9.81 -2.09 3.01
N TYR A 140 10.37 -1.65 1.88
CA TYR A 140 11.81 -1.60 1.65
C TYR A 140 12.39 -0.25 2.11
N GLY A 141 12.36 -0.01 3.42
CA GLY A 141 12.83 1.23 4.05
C GLY A 141 14.34 1.36 4.21
N ALA A 142 15.11 0.31 3.87
CA ALA A 142 16.56 0.26 3.93
C ALA A 142 17.14 -0.61 2.80
N HIS A 143 18.42 -0.42 2.46
CA HIS A 143 19.05 -1.16 1.37
C HIS A 143 19.31 -2.63 1.74
N SER A 144 18.91 -3.55 0.86
CA SER A 144 19.13 -5.00 0.93
C SER A 144 19.13 -5.64 -0.47
N SER A 145 20.01 -6.61 -0.73
CA SER A 145 20.06 -7.35 -2.00
C SER A 145 19.06 -8.52 -2.08
N GLU A 146 18.34 -8.81 -0.99
CA GLU A 146 17.45 -9.96 -0.88
C GLU A 146 16.07 -9.72 -1.49
N TYR A 147 15.61 -8.47 -1.47
CA TYR A 147 14.25 -8.12 -1.82
C TYR A 147 14.15 -7.57 -3.24
N LYS A 148 13.09 -7.93 -3.94
CA LYS A 148 12.73 -7.35 -5.24
C LYS A 148 11.57 -6.39 -5.07
N ALA A 149 11.57 -5.31 -5.85
CA ALA A 149 10.45 -4.39 -5.91
C ALA A 149 9.16 -5.14 -6.35
N ALA A 150 8.04 -4.77 -5.75
CA ALA A 150 6.73 -5.27 -6.08
C ALA A 150 5.74 -4.10 -5.98
N ASN A 151 5.45 -3.42 -7.09
CA ASN A 151 4.51 -2.31 -7.03
C ASN A 151 3.10 -2.85 -6.77
N LEU A 152 2.32 -2.07 -6.02
CA LEU A 152 0.95 -2.41 -5.65
C LEU A 152 0.02 -1.40 -6.28
N LYS A 153 -0.68 -1.79 -7.33
CA LYS A 153 -1.62 -0.92 -8.02
C LYS A 153 -2.95 -0.87 -7.26
N VAL A 154 -3.44 0.35 -7.04
CA VAL A 154 -4.70 0.63 -6.38
C VAL A 154 -5.85 0.39 -7.37
N GLN A 155 -6.80 -0.46 -6.97
CA GLN A 155 -8.00 -0.74 -7.72
C GLN A 155 -9.23 -0.38 -6.88
N GLU A 156 -9.90 0.72 -7.24
CA GLU A 156 -11.13 1.16 -6.58
C GLU A 156 -12.21 0.08 -6.59
N CYS A 157 -12.92 -0.06 -5.48
CA CYS A 157 -14.01 -1.01 -5.34
C CYS A 157 -15.35 -0.29 -5.45
N THR A 158 -16.15 -0.67 -6.43
CA THR A 158 -17.52 -0.16 -6.62
C THR A 158 -18.57 -1.00 -5.90
N THR A 159 -18.18 -2.15 -5.35
CA THR A 159 -19.02 -3.09 -4.60
C THR A 159 -18.29 -3.54 -3.33
N GLU A 160 -18.97 -4.31 -2.46
CA GLU A 160 -18.36 -4.83 -1.24
C GLU A 160 -17.24 -5.84 -1.49
N GLU A 161 -17.25 -6.54 -2.64
CA GLU A 161 -16.32 -7.64 -2.89
C GLU A 161 -15.07 -7.26 -3.69
N CYS A 162 -15.08 -6.10 -4.36
CA CYS A 162 -14.06 -5.72 -5.35
C CYS A 162 -13.88 -6.78 -6.45
#